data_AF-A0A0G0TKW1-F1
#
_entry.id   AF-A0A0G0TKW1-F1
#
_cell.length_a   1.000
_cell.length_b   1.000
_cell.length_c   1.000
_cell.angle_alpha   90.00
_cell.angle_beta   90.00
_cell.angle_gamma   90.00
#
_symmetry.space_group_name_H-M   'P 1'
#
loop_
_entity.id
_entity.type
_entity.pdbx_description
1 polymer ?
#
loop_
_entity_poly.entity_id
_entity_poly.type
_entity_poly.pdbx_seq_one_letter_code
_entity_poly.pdbx_strand_id
1 'polypeptide(L)' 'MYVVRITPYGVIVSLEGGVEGLIHMSKIPPNVEYQVGQKINCTVESIESKARKIALVPVIREKPVLYR' A
#
# COMPACT_ATOMS: atom_id res chain seq x y z
N MET A 1 -7.28 5.38 0.59
CA MET A 1 -6.49 4.44 1.41
C MET A 1 -5.41 5.22 2.14
N TYR A 2 -5.16 4.91 3.41
CA TYR A 2 -4.11 5.56 4.19
C TYR A 2 -3.37 4.57 5.08
N VAL A 3 -2.13 4.89 5.42
CA VAL A 3 -1.29 4.05 6.29
C VAL A 3 -1.80 4.10 7.73
N VAL A 4 -2.13 2.94 8.29
CA VAL A 4 -2.59 2.81 9.69
C VAL A 4 -1.40 2.62 10.61
N ARG A 5 -0.48 1.72 10.23
CA ARG A 5 0.73 1.44 10.99
C ARG A 5 1.81 0.84 10.10
N ILE A 6 3.05 1.02 10.52
CA ILE A 6 4.23 0.48 9.86
C ILE A 6 4.84 -0.55 10.81
N THR A 7 5.20 -1.69 10.25
CA THR A 7 5.82 -2.80 11.00
C THR A 7 7.10 -3.23 10.28
N PRO A 8 8.03 -3.92 10.97
CA PRO A 8 9.24 -4.45 10.32
C PRO A 8 8.95 -5.41 9.16
N TYR A 9 7.77 -6.05 9.16
CA TYR A 9 7.37 -7.02 8.14
C TYR A 9 6.60 -6.37 6.97
N GLY A 10 6.19 -5.10 7.09
CA GLY A 10 5.41 -4.41 6.06
C GLY A 10 4.56 -3.26 6.58
N VAL A 11 3.73 -2.72 5.70
CA VAL A 11 2.87 -1.55 5.96
C VAL A 11 1.40 -1.95 5.91
N ILE A 12 0.67 -1.58 6.96
CA ILE A 12 -0.77 -1.79 7.04
C ILE A 12 -1.48 -0.53 6.57
N VAL A 13 -2.42 -0.71 5.65
CA VAL A 13 -3.25 0.34 5.08
C VAL A 13 -4.72 0.06 5.32
N SER A 14 -5.46 1.12 5.63
CA SER A 14 -6.92 1.06 5.73
C SER A 14 -7.52 1.39 4.37
N LEU A 15 -8.42 0.52 3.94
CA LEU A 15 -9.28 0.68 2.78
C LEU A 15 -10.69 1.04 3.26
N GLU A 16 -11.49 1.56 2.35
CA GLU A 16 -12.91 1.81 2.63
C GLU A 16 -13.66 0.50 2.92
N GLY A 17 -14.73 0.60 3.72
CA GLY A 17 -15.53 -0.56 4.11
C GLY A 17 -14.95 -1.39 5.27
N GLY A 18 -14.00 -0.84 6.03
CA GLY A 18 -13.40 -1.52 7.18
C GLY A 18 -12.47 -2.67 6.80
N VAL A 19 -11.97 -2.66 5.55
CA VAL A 19 -11.02 -3.65 5.06
C VAL A 19 -9.61 -3.17 5.32
N GLU A 20 -8.76 -4.08 5.80
CA GLU A 20 -7.33 -3.83 5.99
C GLU A 20 -6.54 -4.50 4.87
N GLY A 21 -5.58 -3.75 4.34
CA GLY A 21 -4.62 -4.23 3.37
C GLY A 21 -3.23 -4.27 3.97
N LEU A 22 -2.44 -5.25 3.55
CA LEU A 22 -1.04 -5.40 3.95
C LEU A 22 -0.17 -5.31 2.71
N ILE A 23 0.82 -4.42 2.77
CA ILE A 23 1.90 -4.31 1.81
C ILE A 23 3.12 -4.98 2.44
N HIS A 24 3.60 -6.06 1.82
CA HIS A 24 4.79 -6.75 2.30
C HIS A 24 6.02 -5.86 2.15
N MET A 25 6.95 -5.87 3.12
CA MET A 25 8.18 -5.04 3.04
C MET A 25 8.97 -5.30 1.75
N SER A 26 8.97 -6.54 1.24
CA SER A 26 9.61 -6.90 -0.03
C SER A 26 9.03 -6.19 -1.26
N LYS A 27 7.80 -5.69 -1.17
CA LYS A 27 7.12 -4.93 -2.24
C LYS A 27 7.34 -3.42 -2.09
N ILE A 28 7.97 -2.98 -0.99
CA ILE A 28 8.27 -1.58 -0.72
C ILE A 28 9.67 -1.29 -1.26
N PRO A 29 9.84 -0.33 -2.17
CA PRO A 29 11.16 0.07 -2.63
C PRO A 29 11.96 0.64 -1.45
N PRO A 30 13.27 0.34 -1.35
CA PRO A 30 14.10 0.84 -0.25
C PRO A 30 14.21 2.37 -0.22
N ASN A 31 13.93 3.05 -1.34
CA ASN A 31 13.91 4.52 -1.44
C ASN A 31 12.55 5.15 -1.12
N VAL A 32 11.55 4.36 -0.70
CA VAL A 32 10.22 4.85 -0.38
C VAL A 32 9.93 4.61 1.10
N GLU A 33 9.89 5.69 1.86
CA GLU A 33 9.43 5.68 3.23
C GLU A 33 7.95 6.09 3.31
N TYR A 34 7.21 5.36 4.14
CA TYR A 34 5.81 5.65 4.43
C TYR A 34 5.68 6.25 5.82
N GLN A 35 4.64 7.05 6.01
CA GLN A 35 4.30 7.64 7.31
C GLN A 35 2.88 7.25 7.72
N VAL A 36 2.64 7.09 9.02
CA VAL A 36 1.29 6.85 9.54
C VAL A 36 0.39 8.03 9.19
N GLY A 37 -0.81 7.74 8.66
CA GLY A 37 -1.74 8.75 8.15
C GLY A 37 -1.47 9.19 6.71
N GLN A 38 -0.35 8.79 6.10
CA GLN A 38 -0.04 9.13 4.70
C GLN A 38 -1.05 8.47 3.76
N LYS A 39 -1.60 9.25 2.83
CA LYS A 39 -2.41 8.73 1.72
C LYS A 39 -1.52 8.11 0.68
N ILE A 40 -1.76 6.85 0.36
CA ILE A 40 -0.99 6.10 -0.64
C ILE A 40 -1.92 5.43 -1.64
N ASN A 41 -1.43 5.26 -2.86
CA ASN A 41 -2.14 4.57 -3.92
C ASN A 41 -1.57 3.16 -4.06
N CYS A 42 -2.46 2.18 -3.98
CA CYS A 42 -2.12 0.78 -4.13
C CYS A 42 -3.06 0.11 -5.13
N THR A 43 -2.56 -0.90 -5.83
CA THR A 43 -3.36 -1.82 -6.63
C THR A 43 -3.58 -3.10 -5.85
N VAL A 44 -4.75 -3.71 -6.07
CA VAL A 44 -5.08 -5.00 -5.49
C VAL A 44 -4.37 -6.11 -6.23
N GLU A 45 -3.50 -6.83 -5.54
CA GLU A 45 -2.78 -7.99 -6.10
C GLU A 45 -3.59 -9.28 -5.90
N SER A 46 -4.25 -9.44 -4.76
CA SER A 46 -5.12 -10.59 -4.49
C SER A 46 -6.15 -10.27 -3.40
N ILE A 47 -7.34 -10.88 -3.50
CA ILE A 47 -8.45 -10.69 -2.57
C ILE A 47 -8.79 -12.04 -1.92
N GLU A 48 -8.68 -12.12 -0.60
CA GLU A 48 -9.16 -13.26 0.19
C GLU A 48 -10.46 -12.89 0.88
N SER A 49 -11.57 -13.10 0.18
CA SER A 49 -12.92 -12.80 0.65
C SER A 49 -13.30 -13.56 1.94
N LYS A 50 -12.80 -14.80 2.11
CA LYS A 50 -13.03 -15.60 3.32
C LYS A 50 -12.42 -14.99 4.59
N ALA A 51 -11.26 -14.35 4.46
CA ALA A 51 -10.52 -13.75 5.58
C ALA A 51 -10.69 -12.23 5.68
N ARG A 52 -11.44 -11.61 4.75
CA ARG A 52 -11.51 -10.14 4.56
C ARG A 52 -10.15 -9.47 4.46
N LYS A 53 -9.16 -10.17 3.86
CA LYS A 53 -7.80 -9.65 3.66
C LYS A 53 -7.58 -9.33 2.20
N ILE A 54 -6.86 -8.23 1.94
CA ILE A 54 -6.48 -7.82 0.59
C ILE A 54 -4.97 -7.62 0.56
N ALA A 55 -4.30 -8.33 -0.35
CA ALA A 55 -2.90 -8.10 -0.67
C ALA A 55 -2.80 -6.91 -1.63
N LEU A 56 -1.94 -5.95 -1.28
CA LEU A 56 -1.81 -4.70 -2.01
C LEU A 56 -0.38 -4.48 -2.47
N VAL A 57 -0.24 -3.90 -3.67
CA VAL A 57 1.06 -3.46 -4.21
C VAL A 57 1.05 -1.95 -4.41
N PRO A 58 2.12 -1.24 -4.00
CA PRO A 58 2.19 0.21 -4.14
C PRO A 58 2.32 0.60 -5.62
N VAL A 59 1.51 1.57 -6.06
CA VAL A 59 1.64 2.13 -7.42
C VAL A 59 2.59 3.31 -7.34
N ILE A 60 3.83 3.09 -7.78
CA ILE A 60 4.81 4.17 -7.94
C ILE A 60 4.41 4.92 -9.21
N ARG A 61 3.71 6.04 -9.05
CA ARG A 61 3.57 7.01 -10.13
C ARG A 61 4.89 7.78 -10.23
N GLU A 62 5.91 7.16 -10.83
CA GLU A 62 6.98 7.95 -11.44
C GLU A 62 6.29 8.84 -12.47
N LYS A 63 6.34 10.15 -12.24
CA LYS A 63 5.77 11.15 -13.15
C LYS A 63 6.29 10.82 -14.55
N PRO A 64 5.44 10.73 -15.61
CA PRO A 64 5.98 10.89 -16.94
C PRO A 64 6.62 12.26 -16.94
N VAL A 65 7.95 12.29 -17.01
CA VAL A 65 8.70 13.54 -17.17
C VAL A 65 8.07 14.22 -18.37
N LEU A 66 7.43 15.34 -18.08
CA LEU A 66 6.76 16.20 -19.04
C LEU A 66 7.75 16.48 -20.17
N TYR A 67 7.49 15.93 -21.36
CA TYR A 67 8.30 16.22 -22.55
C TYR A 67 8.18 17.73 -22.81
N ARG A 68 9.31 18.43 -22.76
CA ARG A 68 9.41 19.82 -23.17
C ARG A 68 10.48 19.92 -24.24
#